data_AF-A0A1Q2LFQ8-F1
#
_entry.id   AF-A0A1Q2LFQ8-F1
#
_cell.length_a   1.000
_cell.length_b   1.000
_cell.length_c   1.000
_cell.angle_alpha   90.00
_cell.angle_beta   90.00
_cell.angle_gamma   90.00
#
_symmetry.space_group_name_H-M   'P 1'
#
loop_
_entity.id
_entity.type
_entity.pdbx_description
1 polymer ?
#
loop_
_entity_poly.entity_id
_entity_poly.type
_entity_poly.pdbx_seq_one_letter_code
_entity_poly.pdbx_strand_id
1 'polypeptide(L)'
;MAVEWKATCGTVSASIKCKRPNFDDVKKAYDTINMANPNDMNLQETFRQAIIDNGVWRGISSKAAEQKAQEILTQIQNDSYDDSVWQRYALVGGTPLSEYINHKNFFGRSPDYADYSNTCALQVSYALNYGGMPLHTEIKPKEYKSMYGKGKQYLYILGADYMGRFLNDKWGKAEISITATDEGKYAVLEQIKNKKGIVVMKGFYSHTTLWNESNFVDVVNGVANNYYLTNIGTAKLEFWELI
;
A
#
# COMPACT_ATOMS: atom_id res chain seq x y z
N MET A 1 -9.09 14.81 8.61
CA MET A 1 -10.43 14.87 9.25
C MET A 1 -11.48 14.98 8.14
N ALA A 2 -12.56 14.20 8.18
CA ALA A 2 -13.62 14.32 7.17
C ALA A 2 -14.28 15.70 7.27
N VAL A 3 -14.24 16.48 6.20
CA VAL A 3 -14.84 17.82 6.17
C VAL A 3 -16.35 17.67 6.16
N GLU A 4 -17.04 18.23 7.17
CA GLU A 4 -18.49 18.22 7.26
C GLU A 4 -19.01 19.63 7.00
N TRP A 5 -19.72 19.81 5.90
CA TRP A 5 -20.37 21.07 5.53
C TRP A 5 -21.79 21.02 6.08
N LYS A 6 -22.15 21.96 6.94
CA LYS A 6 -23.51 22.09 7.48
C LYS A 6 -24.17 23.33 6.91
N ALA A 7 -25.35 23.15 6.32
CA ALA A 7 -26.22 24.22 5.91
C ALA A 7 -27.47 24.22 6.80
N THR A 8 -27.86 25.40 7.28
CA THR A 8 -29.04 25.59 8.12
C THR A 8 -29.97 26.63 7.51
N CYS A 9 -31.27 26.33 7.46
CA CYS A 9 -32.32 27.27 7.08
C CYS A 9 -33.46 27.19 8.12
N GLY A 10 -33.57 28.22 8.97
CA GLY A 10 -34.49 28.20 10.11
C GLY A 10 -34.15 27.05 11.07
N THR A 11 -35.12 26.17 11.34
CA THR A 11 -34.96 24.97 12.19
C THR A 11 -34.46 23.75 11.43
N VAL A 12 -34.26 23.84 10.11
CA VAL A 12 -33.83 22.72 9.26
C VAL A 12 -32.32 22.78 9.09
N SER A 13 -31.64 21.67 9.34
CA SER A 13 -30.21 21.51 9.09
C SER A 13 -29.94 20.33 8.15
N ALA A 14 -29.05 20.53 7.18
CA ALA A 14 -28.49 19.48 6.35
C ALA A 14 -26.97 19.46 6.49
N SER A 15 -26.38 18.26 6.52
CA SER A 15 -24.93 18.09 6.58
C SER A 15 -24.45 17.20 5.43
N ILE A 16 -23.41 17.63 4.73
CA ILE A 16 -22.67 16.81 3.77
C ILE A 16 -21.31 16.49 4.38
N LYS A 17 -21.04 15.19 4.58
CA LYS A 17 -19.72 14.70 4.94
C LYS A 17 -18.93 14.39 3.69
N CYS A 18 -17.75 14.95 3.57
CA CYS A 18 -16.86 14.63 2.48
C CYS A 18 -16.34 13.21 2.63
N LYS A 19 -16.54 12.40 1.59
CA LYS A 19 -16.23 10.96 1.61
C LYS A 19 -14.76 10.64 1.33
N ARG A 20 -14.04 11.57 0.72
CA ARG A 20 -12.66 11.39 0.24
C ARG A 20 -11.70 12.21 1.10
N PRO A 21 -10.48 11.71 1.37
CA PRO A 21 -9.45 12.47 2.06
C PRO A 21 -8.86 13.58 1.16
N ASN A 22 -8.12 14.50 1.79
CA ASN A 22 -7.33 15.49 1.07
C ASN A 22 -6.11 14.82 0.41
N PHE A 23 -5.82 15.19 -0.83
CA PHE A 23 -4.74 14.60 -1.60
C PHE A 23 -3.37 14.83 -0.97
N ASP A 24 -3.09 16.03 -0.47
CA ASP A 24 -1.75 16.38 0.04
C ASP A 24 -1.42 15.58 1.31
N ASP A 25 -2.40 15.39 2.19
CA ASP A 25 -2.28 14.52 3.37
C ASP A 25 -2.02 13.06 2.98
N VAL A 26 -2.78 12.54 2.00
CA VAL A 26 -2.60 11.17 1.49
C VAL A 26 -1.25 11.02 0.80
N LYS A 27 -0.83 11.97 -0.03
CA LYS A 27 0.47 11.95 -0.70
C LYS A 27 1.61 11.98 0.31
N LYS A 28 1.54 12.84 1.32
CA LYS A 28 2.57 12.88 2.38
C LYS A 28 2.72 11.54 3.10
N ALA A 29 1.59 10.89 3.41
CA ALA A 29 1.61 9.55 4.00
C ALA A 29 2.13 8.48 3.01
N TYR A 30 1.75 8.58 1.74
CA TYR A 30 2.24 7.69 0.67
C TYR A 30 3.76 7.80 0.51
N ASP A 31 4.29 9.02 0.42
CA ASP A 31 5.72 9.31 0.32
C ASP A 31 6.50 8.67 1.49
N THR A 32 5.94 8.71 2.70
CA THR A 32 6.56 8.11 3.90
C THR A 32 6.80 6.60 3.75
N ILE A 33 5.79 5.85 3.29
CA ILE A 33 5.93 4.40 3.10
C ILE A 33 6.66 4.05 1.80
N ASN A 34 6.44 4.83 0.74
CA ASN A 34 7.02 4.62 -0.57
C ASN A 34 8.56 4.74 -0.51
N MET A 35 9.05 5.74 0.23
CA MET A 35 10.46 6.04 0.47
C MET A 35 10.97 5.58 1.85
N ALA A 36 10.32 4.57 2.46
CA ALA A 36 10.81 4.01 3.71
C ALA A 36 12.29 3.60 3.56
N ASN A 37 13.13 4.08 4.47
CA ASN A 37 14.59 4.01 4.34
C ASN A 37 15.11 2.66 4.86
N PRO A 38 15.81 1.86 4.04
CA PRO A 38 16.40 0.60 4.50
C PRO A 38 17.49 0.78 5.58
N ASN A 39 18.09 1.97 5.67
CA ASN A 39 19.09 2.31 6.69
C ASN A 39 18.49 2.81 8.01
N ASP A 40 17.15 2.85 8.14
CA ASP A 40 16.51 3.21 9.41
C ASP A 40 16.70 2.07 10.43
N MET A 41 17.44 2.37 11.51
CA MET A 41 17.75 1.40 12.56
C MET A 41 16.50 0.87 13.28
N ASN A 42 15.43 1.66 13.41
CA ASN A 42 14.19 1.20 14.05
C ASN A 42 13.43 0.23 13.15
N LEU A 43 13.46 0.45 11.84
CA LEU A 43 12.88 -0.48 10.87
C LEU A 43 13.68 -1.78 10.83
N GLN A 44 15.02 -1.70 10.79
CA GLN A 44 15.90 -2.87 10.87
C GLN A 44 15.65 -3.67 12.15
N GLU A 45 15.52 -3.01 13.30
CA GLU A 45 15.25 -3.69 14.56
C GLU A 45 13.86 -4.35 14.59
N THR A 46 12.84 -3.67 14.07
CA THR A 46 11.49 -4.24 13.93
C THR A 46 11.51 -5.48 13.04
N PHE A 47 12.27 -5.42 11.94
CA PHE A 47 12.44 -6.54 11.02
C PHE A 47 13.19 -7.71 11.66
N ARG A 48 14.30 -7.42 12.35
CA ARG A 48 15.12 -8.39 13.09
C ARG A 48 14.29 -9.16 14.12
N GLN A 49 13.51 -8.43 14.93
CA GLN A 49 12.67 -9.05 15.95
C GLN A 49 11.58 -9.93 15.31
N ALA A 50 10.99 -9.51 14.20
CA ALA A 50 9.99 -10.32 13.50
C ALA A 50 10.57 -11.63 12.93
N ILE A 51 11.82 -11.62 12.44
CA ILE A 51 12.53 -12.84 12.02
C ILE A 51 12.73 -13.78 13.21
N ILE A 52 13.17 -13.24 14.35
CA ILE A 52 13.42 -14.02 15.57
C ILE A 52 12.12 -14.66 16.08
N ASP A 53 11.07 -13.86 16.23
CA ASP A 53 9.75 -14.32 16.69
C ASP A 53 9.21 -15.42 15.77
N ASN A 54 9.38 -15.26 14.45
CA ASN A 54 8.99 -16.29 13.48
C ASN A 54 9.77 -17.59 13.65
N GLY A 55 11.10 -17.50 13.81
CA GLY A 55 11.95 -18.67 14.05
C GLY A 55 11.55 -19.42 15.31
N VAL A 56 11.40 -18.69 16.43
CA VAL A 56 10.98 -19.27 17.72
C VAL A 56 9.61 -19.91 17.62
N TRP A 57 8.64 -19.25 16.98
CA TRP A 57 7.31 -19.82 16.74
C TRP A 57 7.35 -21.12 15.92
N ARG A 58 8.31 -21.25 15.00
CA ARG A 58 8.54 -22.48 14.21
C ARG A 58 9.32 -23.57 14.95
N GLY A 59 9.69 -23.34 16.21
CA GLY A 59 10.47 -24.27 17.04
C GLY A 59 11.97 -24.20 16.80
N ILE A 60 12.47 -23.16 16.13
CA ILE A 60 13.92 -22.87 16.04
C ILE A 60 14.37 -22.29 17.38
N SER A 61 15.57 -22.64 17.86
CA SER A 61 16.09 -22.07 19.09
C SER A 61 16.31 -20.56 18.94
N SER A 62 16.08 -19.80 20.02
CA SER A 62 16.26 -18.33 19.99
C SER A 62 17.64 -17.93 19.47
N LYS A 63 18.71 -18.64 19.89
CA LYS A 63 20.07 -18.41 19.42
C LYS A 63 20.22 -18.58 17.89
N ALA A 64 19.64 -19.62 17.32
CA ALA A 64 19.71 -19.84 15.87
C ALA A 64 18.84 -18.83 15.09
N ALA A 65 17.70 -18.44 15.65
CA ALA A 65 16.85 -17.41 15.06
C ALA A 65 17.51 -16.02 15.10
N GLU A 66 18.17 -15.66 16.21
CA GLU A 66 18.97 -14.44 16.37
C GLU A 66 20.14 -14.40 15.37
N GLN A 67 20.87 -15.50 15.23
CA GLN A 67 21.95 -15.60 14.26
C GLN A 67 21.43 -15.36 12.83
N LYS A 68 20.34 -16.02 12.44
CA LYS A 68 19.73 -15.83 11.12
C LYS A 68 19.29 -14.38 10.91
N ALA A 69 18.65 -13.76 11.90
CA ALA A 69 18.23 -12.36 11.81
C ALA A 69 19.43 -11.42 11.65
N GLN A 70 20.54 -11.67 12.36
CA GLN A 70 21.77 -10.89 12.24
C GLN A 70 22.46 -11.05 10.88
N GLU A 71 22.46 -12.25 10.31
CA GLU A 71 22.94 -12.51 8.95
C GLU A 71 22.17 -11.67 7.92
N ILE A 72 20.83 -11.65 8.02
CA ILE A 72 19.98 -10.85 7.13
C ILE A 72 20.20 -9.35 7.32
N LEU A 73 20.33 -8.86 8.56
CA LEU A 73 20.66 -7.45 8.79
C LEU A 73 22.01 -7.07 8.20
N THR A 74 23.00 -7.95 8.29
CA THR A 74 24.33 -7.73 7.70
C THR A 74 24.23 -7.64 6.18
N GLN A 75 23.37 -8.44 5.55
CA GLN A 75 23.12 -8.34 4.10
C GLN A 75 22.48 -7.00 3.73
N ILE A 76 21.49 -6.54 4.50
CA ILE A 76 20.83 -5.23 4.32
C ILE A 76 21.86 -4.10 4.42
N GLN A 77 22.70 -4.11 5.46
CA GLN A 77 23.70 -3.07 5.71
C GLN A 77 24.82 -3.03 4.66
N ASN A 78 25.04 -4.14 3.96
CA ASN A 78 26.03 -4.26 2.89
C ASN A 78 25.40 -4.17 1.49
N ASP A 79 24.14 -3.72 1.38
CA ASP A 79 23.38 -3.62 0.12
C ASP A 79 23.38 -4.92 -0.71
N SER A 80 23.44 -6.08 -0.04
CA SER A 80 23.47 -7.41 -0.67
C SER A 80 22.22 -8.25 -0.39
N TYR A 81 21.22 -7.68 0.30
CA TYR A 81 19.94 -8.32 0.54
C TYR A 81 19.05 -8.25 -0.71
N ASP A 82 18.61 -9.41 -1.20
CA ASP A 82 17.79 -9.57 -2.42
C ASP A 82 16.30 -9.26 -2.17
N ASP A 83 16.03 -8.06 -1.64
CA ASP A 83 14.69 -7.49 -1.50
C ASP A 83 14.75 -5.99 -1.18
N SER A 84 13.89 -5.20 -1.81
CA SER A 84 13.79 -3.75 -1.62
C SER A 84 12.48 -3.28 -0.98
N VAL A 85 11.62 -4.20 -0.49
CA VAL A 85 10.30 -3.83 0.08
C VAL A 85 10.13 -4.15 1.56
N TRP A 86 11.07 -4.86 2.19
CA TRP A 86 10.97 -5.31 3.59
C TRP A 86 10.69 -4.16 4.58
N GLN A 87 11.27 -3.00 4.34
CA GLN A 87 11.17 -1.82 5.20
C GLN A 87 9.75 -1.24 5.24
N ARG A 88 8.96 -1.44 4.18
CA ARG A 88 7.54 -1.07 4.13
C ARG A 88 6.71 -1.96 5.06
N TYR A 89 7.01 -3.26 5.08
CA TYR A 89 6.41 -4.20 6.01
C TYR A 89 6.85 -3.94 7.45
N ALA A 90 8.14 -3.63 7.66
CA ALA A 90 8.66 -3.25 8.98
C ALA A 90 7.97 -1.99 9.53
N LEU A 91 7.75 -0.98 8.67
CA LEU A 91 7.07 0.26 9.04
C LEU A 91 5.64 0.01 9.52
N VAL A 92 4.91 -0.88 8.85
CA VAL A 92 3.53 -1.24 9.23
C VAL A 92 3.49 -2.21 10.41
N GLY A 93 4.43 -3.15 10.47
CA GLY A 93 4.50 -4.21 11.46
C GLY A 93 3.27 -5.12 11.48
N GLY A 94 3.07 -5.83 12.60
CA GLY A 94 1.90 -6.69 12.81
C GLY A 94 1.80 -7.84 11.80
N THR A 95 0.57 -8.21 11.46
CA THR A 95 0.29 -9.32 10.54
C THR A 95 0.90 -9.14 9.15
N PRO A 96 0.85 -7.95 8.50
CA PRO A 96 1.57 -7.72 7.24
C PRO A 96 3.03 -8.13 7.27
N LEU A 97 3.74 -7.75 8.33
CA LEU A 97 5.15 -8.10 8.49
C LEU A 97 5.32 -9.60 8.72
N SER A 98 4.54 -10.20 9.61
CA SER A 98 4.63 -11.65 9.88
C SER A 98 4.39 -12.49 8.62
N GLU A 99 3.43 -12.11 7.78
CA GLU A 99 3.15 -12.78 6.51
C GLU A 99 4.28 -12.60 5.48
N TYR A 100 4.86 -11.39 5.39
CA TYR A 100 6.04 -11.16 4.56
C TYR A 100 7.24 -12.03 5.01
N ILE A 101 7.50 -12.12 6.32
CA ILE A 101 8.55 -13.01 6.87
C ILE A 101 8.27 -14.48 6.52
N ASN A 102 7.01 -14.92 6.61
CA ASN A 102 6.62 -16.26 6.20
C ASN A 102 6.91 -16.51 4.73
N HIS A 103 6.60 -15.54 3.86
CA HIS A 103 6.88 -15.59 2.44
C HIS A 103 8.38 -15.67 2.12
N LYS A 104 9.24 -14.89 2.81
CA LYS A 104 10.71 -14.99 2.64
C LYS A 104 11.27 -16.34 3.12
N ASN A 105 10.52 -17.06 3.96
CA ASN A 105 10.82 -18.43 4.35
C ASN A 105 12.26 -18.65 4.85
N PHE A 106 12.76 -17.75 5.71
CA PHE A 106 14.14 -17.78 6.20
C PHE A 106 14.57 -19.09 6.89
N PHE A 107 13.60 -19.92 7.29
CA PHE A 107 13.80 -21.18 8.00
C PHE A 107 13.32 -22.41 7.19
N GLY A 108 13.08 -22.27 5.88
CA GLY A 108 12.96 -23.40 4.95
C GLY A 108 11.76 -24.35 5.13
N ARG A 109 10.59 -23.87 5.57
CA ARG A 109 9.37 -24.70 5.76
C ARG A 109 8.16 -24.22 4.92
N SER A 110 7.86 -25.05 3.91
CA SER A 110 6.71 -25.10 2.96
C SER A 110 6.53 -23.90 2.00
N PRO A 111 6.23 -24.12 0.70
CA PRO A 111 6.38 -23.10 -0.35
C PRO A 111 5.11 -22.34 -0.75
N ASP A 112 3.95 -22.62 -0.15
CA ASP A 112 2.66 -22.06 -0.62
C ASP A 112 2.26 -20.75 0.08
N TYR A 113 3.21 -19.82 0.27
CA TYR A 113 2.88 -18.49 0.77
C TYR A 113 2.48 -17.56 -0.38
N ALA A 114 1.50 -16.69 -0.12
CA ALA A 114 1.16 -15.62 -1.05
C ALA A 114 2.41 -14.79 -1.39
N ASP A 115 2.47 -14.23 -2.59
CA ASP A 115 3.56 -13.34 -2.99
C ASP A 115 3.39 -11.97 -2.31
N TYR A 116 4.37 -11.60 -1.48
CA TYR A 116 4.41 -10.31 -0.77
C TYR A 116 5.42 -9.33 -1.38
N SER A 117 5.97 -9.64 -2.57
CA SER A 117 6.91 -8.75 -3.28
C SER A 117 6.23 -7.46 -3.74
N ASN A 118 4.93 -7.51 -4.05
CA ASN A 118 4.16 -6.33 -4.47
C ASN A 118 3.54 -5.61 -3.27
N THR A 119 4.01 -4.39 -2.99
CA THR A 119 3.53 -3.56 -1.88
C THR A 119 2.62 -2.41 -2.32
N CYS A 120 2.15 -2.36 -3.57
CA CYS A 120 1.40 -1.21 -4.09
C CYS A 120 0.15 -0.88 -3.25
N ALA A 121 -0.67 -1.87 -2.94
CA ALA A 121 -1.88 -1.67 -2.12
C ALA A 121 -1.57 -1.47 -0.63
N LEU A 122 -0.48 -2.04 -0.11
CA LEU A 122 0.00 -1.74 1.24
C LEU A 122 0.32 -0.25 1.37
N GLN A 123 0.98 0.32 0.36
CA GLN A 123 1.35 1.74 0.32
C GLN A 123 0.11 2.64 0.27
N VAL A 124 -0.86 2.34 -0.61
CA VAL A 124 -2.13 3.09 -0.65
C VAL A 124 -2.91 2.92 0.65
N SER A 125 -2.93 1.73 1.26
CA SER A 125 -3.57 1.51 2.55
C SER A 125 -2.96 2.35 3.66
N TYR A 126 -1.63 2.41 3.74
CA TYR A 126 -0.92 3.28 4.67
C TYR A 126 -1.25 4.76 4.39
N ALA A 127 -1.23 5.16 3.13
CA ALA A 127 -1.54 6.53 2.71
C ALA A 127 -2.95 6.95 3.13
N LEU A 128 -3.95 6.07 3.00
CA LEU A 128 -5.31 6.33 3.48
C LEU A 128 -5.37 6.42 5.01
N ASN A 129 -4.76 5.45 5.71
CA ASN A 129 -4.77 5.40 7.18
C ASN A 129 -4.24 6.68 7.83
N TYR A 130 -3.11 7.19 7.32
CA TYR A 130 -2.44 8.37 7.86
C TYR A 130 -2.81 9.66 7.14
N GLY A 131 -3.41 9.57 5.94
CA GLY A 131 -3.91 10.70 5.14
C GLY A 131 -5.35 11.09 5.46
N GLY A 132 -5.91 10.60 6.58
CA GLY A 132 -7.21 11.06 7.08
C GLY A 132 -8.40 10.16 6.77
N MET A 133 -8.17 8.92 6.32
CA MET A 133 -9.18 7.87 6.18
C MET A 133 -8.72 6.53 6.78
N PRO A 134 -8.73 6.40 8.12
CA PRO A 134 -8.40 5.16 8.82
C PRO A 134 -9.20 3.96 8.35
N LEU A 135 -8.60 2.98 7.67
CA LEU A 135 -9.30 1.81 7.15
C LEU A 135 -9.98 0.97 8.24
N HIS A 136 -9.48 1.00 9.49
CA HIS A 136 -10.14 0.29 10.60
C HIS A 136 -11.51 0.88 10.97
N THR A 137 -11.83 2.12 10.56
CA THR A 137 -13.18 2.70 10.71
C THR A 137 -14.06 2.46 9.50
N GLU A 138 -13.48 2.00 8.39
CA GLU A 138 -14.15 1.87 7.08
C GLU A 138 -14.51 0.42 6.73
N ILE A 139 -13.72 -0.54 7.21
CA ILE A 139 -13.88 -1.97 6.91
C ILE A 139 -13.65 -2.81 8.16
N LYS A 140 -14.17 -4.04 8.14
CA LYS A 140 -13.92 -5.04 9.19
C LYS A 140 -12.66 -5.85 8.90
N PRO A 141 -12.05 -6.48 9.92
CA PRO A 141 -10.93 -7.39 9.72
C PRO A 141 -11.28 -8.49 8.71
N LYS A 142 -10.34 -8.82 7.81
CA LYS A 142 -10.46 -9.78 6.70
C LYS A 142 -11.33 -9.33 5.52
N GLU A 143 -12.13 -8.27 5.64
CA GLU A 143 -12.76 -7.67 4.45
C GLU A 143 -11.67 -7.18 3.49
N TYR A 144 -11.86 -7.43 2.19
CA TYR A 144 -10.85 -7.12 1.16
C TYR A 144 -9.47 -7.77 1.44
N LYS A 145 -9.46 -8.91 2.16
CA LYS A 145 -8.25 -9.58 2.67
C LYS A 145 -7.38 -8.66 3.55
N SER A 146 -8.03 -7.74 4.26
CA SER A 146 -7.32 -6.82 5.15
C SER A 146 -6.78 -7.50 6.39
N MET A 147 -5.70 -6.94 6.93
CA MET A 147 -5.02 -7.42 8.12
C MET A 147 -4.52 -6.26 8.98
N TYR A 148 -4.39 -6.51 10.28
CA TYR A 148 -3.95 -5.48 11.23
C TYR A 148 -2.44 -5.30 11.22
N GLY A 149 -2.00 -4.04 11.15
CA GLY A 149 -0.61 -3.68 11.43
C GLY A 149 -0.27 -3.75 12.92
N LYS A 150 0.87 -3.17 13.30
CA LYS A 150 1.36 -3.13 14.67
C LYS A 150 0.30 -2.56 15.63
N GLY A 151 0.17 -3.20 16.79
CA GLY A 151 -0.75 -2.76 17.85
C GLY A 151 -2.24 -2.82 17.48
N LYS A 152 -2.62 -3.41 16.32
CA LYS A 152 -3.99 -3.43 15.79
C LYS A 152 -4.61 -2.03 15.63
N GLN A 153 -3.77 -1.01 15.42
CA GLN A 153 -4.23 0.37 15.26
C GLN A 153 -4.94 0.59 13.91
N TYR A 154 -4.40 0.03 12.83
CA TYR A 154 -4.94 0.21 11.48
C TYR A 154 -5.03 -1.13 10.73
N LEU A 155 -6.03 -1.21 9.83
CA LEU A 155 -6.16 -2.28 8.86
C LEU A 155 -5.45 -1.90 7.55
N TYR A 156 -4.93 -2.90 6.85
CA TYR A 156 -4.24 -2.72 5.57
C TYR A 156 -4.76 -3.74 4.56
N ILE A 157 -5.11 -3.26 3.37
CA ILE A 157 -5.44 -4.07 2.18
C ILE A 157 -4.15 -4.24 1.37
N LEU A 158 -3.75 -5.48 1.10
CA LEU A 158 -2.45 -5.77 0.48
C LEU A 158 -2.52 -6.09 -1.02
N GLY A 159 -3.71 -6.24 -1.61
CA GLY A 159 -3.88 -6.50 -3.04
C GLY A 159 -4.52 -5.35 -3.80
N ALA A 160 -3.96 -4.98 -4.96
CA ALA A 160 -4.47 -3.88 -5.81
C ALA A 160 -5.92 -4.06 -6.24
N ASP A 161 -6.31 -5.28 -6.63
CA ASP A 161 -7.71 -5.57 -7.00
C ASP A 161 -8.68 -5.38 -5.83
N TYR A 162 -8.25 -5.73 -4.62
CA TYR A 162 -9.03 -5.55 -3.41
C TYR A 162 -9.14 -4.07 -3.03
N MET A 163 -8.06 -3.31 -3.23
CA MET A 163 -8.09 -1.85 -3.08
C MET A 163 -9.11 -1.24 -4.05
N GLY A 164 -9.08 -1.59 -5.34
CA GLY A 164 -10.06 -1.08 -6.31
C GLY A 164 -11.51 -1.44 -5.98
N ARG A 165 -11.77 -2.64 -5.45
CA ARG A 165 -13.11 -3.02 -4.95
C ARG A 165 -13.53 -2.16 -3.77
N PHE A 166 -12.65 -1.98 -2.78
CA PHE A 166 -12.91 -1.12 -1.63
C PHE A 166 -13.24 0.32 -2.05
N LEU A 167 -12.44 0.91 -2.94
CA LEU A 167 -12.68 2.27 -3.43
C LEU A 167 -14.03 2.38 -4.15
N ASN A 168 -14.38 1.40 -4.99
CA ASN A 168 -15.66 1.37 -5.67
C ASN A 168 -16.85 1.22 -4.71
N ASP A 169 -16.75 0.35 -3.71
CA ASP A 169 -17.83 0.15 -2.73
C ASP A 169 -18.00 1.39 -1.83
N LYS A 170 -16.90 2.07 -1.51
CA LYS A 170 -16.91 3.21 -0.61
C LYS A 170 -17.26 4.54 -1.27
N TRP A 171 -16.77 4.77 -2.49
CA TRP A 171 -16.89 6.05 -3.20
C TRP A 171 -17.74 5.97 -4.46
N GLY A 172 -18.18 4.78 -4.86
CA GLY A 172 -18.86 4.55 -6.12
C GLY A 172 -17.88 4.41 -7.29
N LYS A 173 -18.44 4.43 -8.50
CA LYS A 173 -17.67 4.29 -9.74
C LYS A 173 -16.59 5.35 -9.84
N ALA A 174 -15.42 4.94 -10.33
CA ALA A 174 -14.32 5.83 -10.68
C ALA A 174 -14.78 6.92 -11.66
N GLU A 175 -14.24 8.14 -11.53
CA GLU A 175 -14.53 9.23 -12.48
C GLU A 175 -14.04 8.89 -13.89
N ILE A 176 -12.88 8.24 -13.98
CA ILE A 176 -12.35 7.68 -15.23
C ILE A 176 -12.23 6.18 -15.07
N SER A 177 -12.75 5.43 -16.03
CA SER A 177 -12.71 3.96 -16.05
C SER A 177 -12.59 3.48 -17.50
N ILE A 178 -11.36 3.39 -18.01
CA ILE A 178 -11.10 3.15 -19.44
C ILE A 178 -10.14 1.97 -19.59
N THR A 179 -10.48 1.05 -20.49
CA THR A 179 -9.58 0.00 -20.96
C THR A 179 -8.89 0.47 -22.23
N ALA A 180 -7.56 0.40 -22.25
CA ALA A 180 -6.75 0.82 -23.40
C ALA A 180 -5.68 -0.22 -23.76
N THR A 181 -5.45 -0.37 -25.07
CA THR A 181 -4.23 -1.00 -25.63
C THR A 181 -3.05 -0.05 -25.48
N ASP A 182 -1.83 -0.51 -25.75
CA ASP A 182 -0.61 0.31 -25.56
C ASP A 182 -0.66 1.67 -26.27
N GLU A 183 -1.19 1.70 -27.50
CA GLU A 183 -1.37 2.92 -28.30
C GLU A 183 -2.33 3.93 -27.64
N GLY A 184 -3.35 3.45 -26.94
CA GLY A 184 -4.39 4.29 -26.32
C GLY A 184 -4.05 4.81 -24.92
N LYS A 185 -3.02 4.27 -24.27
CA LYS A 185 -2.74 4.56 -22.85
C LYS A 185 -2.37 6.02 -22.58
N TYR A 186 -1.60 6.64 -23.47
CA TYR A 186 -1.25 8.06 -23.34
C TYR A 186 -2.49 8.96 -23.37
N ALA A 187 -3.46 8.66 -24.24
CA ALA A 187 -4.71 9.40 -24.30
C ALA A 187 -5.54 9.26 -23.01
N VAL A 188 -5.44 8.12 -22.32
CA VAL A 188 -6.06 7.95 -20.99
C VAL A 188 -5.36 8.82 -19.93
N LEU A 189 -4.02 8.86 -19.93
CA LEU A 189 -3.27 9.71 -18.99
C LEU A 189 -3.55 11.20 -19.20
N GLU A 190 -3.73 11.65 -20.45
CA GLU A 190 -4.11 13.03 -20.75
C GLU A 190 -5.51 13.39 -20.20
N GLN A 191 -6.44 12.44 -20.08
CA GLN A 191 -7.76 12.71 -19.48
C GLN A 191 -7.71 12.95 -17.96
N ILE A 192 -6.69 12.40 -17.27
CA ILE A 192 -6.47 12.64 -15.84
C ILE A 192 -5.44 13.73 -15.57
N LYS A 193 -4.97 14.42 -16.62
CA LYS A 193 -4.03 15.52 -16.47
C LYS A 193 -4.61 16.64 -15.62
N ASN A 194 -3.76 17.26 -14.81
CA ASN A 194 -4.09 18.28 -13.81
C ASN A 194 -5.05 17.81 -12.70
N LYS A 195 -5.34 16.50 -12.62
CA LYS A 195 -6.11 15.90 -11.52
C LYS A 195 -5.19 15.27 -10.49
N LYS A 196 -5.70 15.02 -9.30
CA LYS A 196 -4.98 14.39 -8.20
C LYS A 196 -5.84 13.30 -7.59
N GLY A 197 -5.28 12.11 -7.38
CA GLY A 197 -6.10 11.03 -6.87
C GLY A 197 -5.43 9.67 -6.79
N ILE A 198 -6.26 8.65 -6.57
CA ILE A 198 -5.84 7.24 -6.52
C ILE A 198 -6.11 6.60 -7.87
N VAL A 199 -5.13 5.86 -8.37
CA VAL A 199 -5.25 5.07 -9.59
C VAL A 199 -5.19 3.59 -9.26
N VAL A 200 -6.06 2.80 -9.89
CA VAL A 200 -5.99 1.34 -9.93
C VAL A 200 -5.90 0.91 -11.38
N MET A 201 -4.89 0.10 -11.69
CA MET A 201 -4.62 -0.43 -13.02
C MET A 201 -4.84 -1.94 -12.98
N LYS A 202 -5.51 -2.48 -14.00
CA LYS A 202 -5.83 -3.91 -14.11
C LYS A 202 -5.51 -4.41 -15.52
N GLY A 203 -4.49 -5.25 -15.65
CA GLY A 203 -4.14 -5.94 -16.91
C GLY A 203 -3.47 -7.28 -16.61
N PHE A 204 -2.29 -7.55 -17.16
CA PHE A 204 -1.53 -8.77 -16.85
C PHE A 204 -1.21 -8.93 -15.36
N TYR A 205 -1.02 -7.80 -14.68
CA TYR A 205 -1.02 -7.69 -13.23
C TYR A 205 -1.84 -6.47 -12.84
N SER A 206 -2.12 -6.33 -11.55
CA SER A 206 -2.79 -5.15 -11.02
C SER A 206 -1.81 -4.28 -10.24
N HIS A 207 -1.93 -2.97 -10.40
CA HIS A 207 -1.12 -1.98 -9.70
C HIS A 207 -2.02 -0.88 -9.13
N THR A 208 -1.64 -0.30 -8.00
CA THR A 208 -2.32 0.87 -7.46
C THR A 208 -1.33 1.86 -6.88
N THR A 209 -1.54 3.13 -7.16
CA THR A 209 -0.63 4.24 -6.81
C THR A 209 -1.42 5.54 -6.76
N LEU A 210 -0.74 6.65 -6.48
CA LEU A 210 -1.29 7.98 -6.57
C LEU A 210 -0.92 8.62 -7.91
N TRP A 211 -1.82 9.43 -8.45
CA TRP A 211 -1.57 10.32 -9.58
C TRP A 211 -1.52 11.77 -9.09
N ASN A 212 -0.48 12.50 -9.48
CA ASN A 212 -0.30 13.90 -9.11
C ASN A 212 -0.11 14.76 -10.37
N GLU A 213 -1.22 15.27 -10.92
CA GLU A 213 -1.32 16.18 -12.06
C GLU A 213 -0.81 15.65 -13.40
N SER A 214 0.40 15.10 -13.45
CA SER A 214 1.07 14.71 -14.69
C SER A 214 1.75 13.36 -14.62
N ASN A 215 1.95 12.78 -13.44
CA ASN A 215 2.68 11.52 -13.28
C ASN A 215 2.23 10.74 -12.05
N PHE A 216 2.59 9.46 -12.02
CA PHE A 216 2.41 8.59 -10.85
C PHE A 216 3.45 8.93 -9.78
N VAL A 217 3.03 8.96 -8.52
CA VAL A 217 3.89 9.40 -7.41
C VAL A 217 5.05 8.42 -7.17
N ASP A 218 4.82 7.12 -7.28
CA ASP A 218 5.86 6.09 -7.17
C ASP A 218 6.90 6.13 -8.31
N VAL A 219 6.50 6.60 -9.50
CA VAL A 219 7.42 6.88 -10.61
C VAL A 219 8.27 8.11 -10.32
N VAL A 220 7.66 9.20 -9.86
CA VAL A 220 8.37 10.44 -9.50
C VAL A 220 9.36 10.21 -8.37
N ASN A 221 9.00 9.39 -7.39
CA ASN A 221 9.88 9.01 -6.28
C ASN A 221 10.98 8.02 -6.69
N GLY A 222 10.99 7.54 -7.93
CA GLY A 222 12.01 6.64 -8.47
C GLY A 222 11.98 5.22 -7.92
N VAL A 223 10.88 4.81 -7.27
CA VAL A 223 10.77 3.47 -6.66
C VAL A 223 10.03 2.46 -7.54
N ALA A 224 9.43 2.92 -8.63
CA ALA A 224 8.69 2.11 -9.58
C ALA A 224 8.88 2.62 -11.00
N ASN A 225 8.84 1.70 -11.97
CA ASN A 225 8.66 2.07 -13.37
C ASN A 225 7.21 2.49 -13.61
N ASN A 226 6.96 3.17 -14.74
CA ASN A 226 5.59 3.42 -15.18
C ASN A 226 4.95 2.13 -15.70
N TYR A 227 4.45 1.32 -14.77
CA TYR A 227 3.84 0.01 -15.03
C TYR A 227 2.68 0.07 -16.01
N TYR A 228 1.92 1.17 -15.99
CA TYR A 228 0.83 1.38 -16.94
C TYR A 228 1.34 1.37 -18.39
N LEU A 229 2.45 2.05 -18.66
CA LEU A 229 2.98 2.19 -20.02
C LEU A 229 3.87 1.03 -20.47
N THR A 230 4.55 0.32 -19.56
CA THR A 230 5.62 -0.60 -19.98
C THR A 230 5.25 -2.08 -19.93
N ASN A 231 4.46 -2.52 -18.95
CA ASN A 231 4.47 -3.95 -18.58
C ASN A 231 3.08 -4.57 -18.40
N ILE A 232 2.01 -3.77 -18.34
CA ILE A 232 0.68 -4.27 -17.96
C ILE A 232 -0.16 -4.80 -19.13
N GLY A 233 0.31 -4.65 -20.38
CA GLY A 233 -0.44 -5.00 -21.60
C GLY A 233 -1.71 -4.17 -21.76
N THR A 234 -2.75 -4.71 -22.42
CA THR A 234 -4.07 -4.04 -22.42
C THR A 234 -4.57 -3.94 -20.99
N ALA A 235 -4.82 -2.71 -20.54
CA ALA A 235 -5.15 -2.47 -19.14
C ALA A 235 -6.31 -1.51 -18.97
N LYS A 236 -7.10 -1.79 -17.94
CA LYS A 236 -8.10 -0.88 -17.42
C LYS A 236 -7.45 0.05 -16.40
N LEU A 237 -7.60 1.36 -16.60
CA LEU A 237 -7.26 2.39 -15.62
C LEU A 237 -8.54 2.91 -14.98
N GLU A 238 -8.57 2.87 -13.65
CA GLU A 238 -9.64 3.44 -12.82
C GLU A 238 -9.04 4.55 -11.94
N PHE A 239 -9.65 5.73 -11.98
CA PHE A 239 -9.19 6.91 -11.23
C PHE A 239 -10.28 7.46 -10.32
N TRP A 240 -9.93 7.66 -9.04
CA TRP A 240 -10.75 8.37 -8.06
C TRP A 240 -10.06 9.65 -7.64
N GLU A 241 -10.68 10.79 -7.96
CA GLU A 241 -10.16 12.12 -7.60
C GLU A 241 -10.21 12.34 -6.08
N LEU A 242 -9.14 12.86 -5.50
CA LEU A 242 -9.07 13.28 -4.10
C LEU A 242 -9.21 14.81 -3.99
N ILE A 243 -9.47 15.31 -2.79
CA ILE A 243 -9.76 16.74 -2.53
C ILE A 243 -8.48 17.55 -2.45
#